data_AF-A0A955JEM7-F1
#
_entry.id   AF-A0A955JEM7-F1
#
_cell.length_a   1.000
_cell.length_b   1.000
_cell.length_c   1.000
_cell.angle_alpha   90.00
_cell.angle_beta   90.00
_cell.angle_gamma   90.00
#
_symmetry.space_group_name_H-M   'P 1'
#
loop_
_entity.id
_entity.type
_entity.pdbx_description
1 polymer ?
#
loop_
_entity_poly.entity_id
_entity_poly.type
_entity_poly.pdbx_seq_one_letter_code
_entity_poly.pdbx_strand_id
1 'polypeptide(L)' 'DALLDEAARALDPERRLALLAQAEERLMVELAPILPLYYFTSAYVLRPGKFEGIYENGRDVHPPKAIRRVGS' A
#
# COMPACT_ATOMS: atom_id res chain seq x y z
N ASP A 1 1.02 -18.39 -9.64
CA ASP A 1 2.10 -17.49 -10.09
C ASP A 1 1.92 -16.95 -11.50
N ALA A 2 1.58 -17.76 -12.51
CA ALA A 2 1.48 -17.32 -13.91
C ALA A 2 0.67 -16.01 -14.16
N LEU A 3 -0.46 -15.80 -13.48
CA LEU A 3 -1.26 -14.57 -13.60
C LEU A 3 -0.52 -13.32 -13.10
N LEU A 4 0.25 -13.46 -12.01
CA LEU A 4 1.04 -12.37 -11.46
C LEU A 4 2.23 -12.03 -12.37
N ASP A 5 2.87 -13.05 -12.95
CA ASP A 5 3.96 -12.89 -13.91
C ASP A 5 3.50 -12.21 -15.21
N GLU A 6 2.29 -12.55 -15.69
CA GLU A 6 1.69 -11.90 -16.85
C GLU A 6 1.31 -10.45 -16.54
N ALA A 7 0.69 -10.20 -15.38
CA ALA A 7 0.36 -8.84 -14.93
C ALA A 7 1.61 -7.95 -14.81
N ALA A 8 2.73 -8.49 -14.30
CA ALA A 8 3.99 -7.77 -14.16
C ALA A 8 4.59 -7.36 -15.52
N ARG A 9 4.28 -8.08 -16.61
CA ARG A 9 4.76 -7.81 -17.97
C ARG A 9 3.78 -6.97 -18.80
N ALA A 10 2.55 -6.77 -18.33
CA ALA A 10 1.52 -6.03 -19.04
C ALA A 10 1.77 -4.51 -18.98
N LEU A 11 2.10 -3.91 -20.14
CA LEU A 11 2.30 -2.48 -20.28
C LEU A 11 0.99 -1.70 -20.17
N ASP A 12 -0.09 -2.23 -20.76
CA ASP A 12 -1.43 -1.66 -20.70
C ASP A 12 -2.02 -1.74 -19.27
N PRO A 13 -2.40 -0.60 -18.65
CA PRO A 13 -2.98 -0.57 -17.31
C PRO A 13 -4.29 -1.36 -17.18
N GLU A 14 -5.16 -1.33 -18.19
CA GLU A 14 -6.46 -2.01 -18.13
C GLU A 14 -6.28 -3.53 -18.16
N ARG A 15 -5.45 -4.03 -19.08
CA ARG A 15 -5.06 -5.44 -19.12
C ARG A 15 -4.40 -5.91 -17.83
N ARG A 16 -3.50 -5.10 -17.25
CA ARG A 16 -2.84 -5.41 -15.99
C ARG A 16 -3.84 -5.51 -14.83
N LEU A 17 -4.79 -4.58 -14.75
CA LEU A 17 -5.85 -4.60 -13.74
C LEU A 17 -6.72 -5.86 -13.87
N ALA A 18 -7.12 -6.22 -15.08
CA ALA A 18 -7.94 -7.41 -15.33
C ALA A 18 -7.24 -8.72 -14.92
N LEU A 19 -5.92 -8.81 -15.12
CA LEU A 19 -5.12 -9.97 -14.68
C LEU A 19 -5.00 -10.03 -13.16
N LEU A 20 -4.82 -8.88 -12.49
CA LEU A 20 -4.77 -8.81 -11.04
C LEU A 20 -6.11 -9.17 -10.38
N ALA A 21 -7.23 -8.71 -10.95
CA ALA A 21 -8.56 -9.07 -10.48
C ALA A 21 -8.80 -10.59 -10.54
N GLN A 22 -8.40 -11.24 -11.63
CA GLN A 22 -8.47 -12.71 -11.74
C GLN A 22 -7.58 -13.42 -10.71
N ALA A 23 -6.39 -12.88 -10.43
CA ALA A 23 -5.51 -13.45 -9.40
C ALA A 23 -6.12 -13.33 -7.99
N GLU A 24 -6.75 -12.18 -7.69
CA GLU A 24 -7.45 -11.94 -6.43
C GLU A 24 -8.67 -12.87 -6.25
N GLU A 25 -9.48 -13.06 -7.28
CA GLU A 25 -10.63 -13.98 -7.26
C GLU A 25 -10.19 -15.41 -6.92
N ARG A 26 -9.12 -15.91 -7.55
CA ARG A 26 -8.57 -17.23 -7.24
C ARG A 26 -8.07 -17.36 -5.81
N LEU A 27 -7.44 -16.30 -5.30
CA LEU A 27 -6.92 -16.28 -3.93
C LEU A 27 -8.06 -16.30 -2.90
N MET A 28 -9.10 -15.49 -3.11
CA MET A 28 -10.18 -15.31 -2.15
C MET A 28 -11.24 -16.41 -2.20
N VAL A 29 -11.58 -16.89 -3.40
CA VAL A 29 -12.77 -17.74 -3.61
C VAL A 29 -12.40 -19.19 -3.83
N GLU A 30 -11.41 -19.46 -4.69
CA GLU A 30 -11.13 -20.83 -5.14
C GLU A 30 -10.22 -21.61 -4.19
N LEU A 31 -9.18 -20.96 -3.65
CA LEU A 31 -8.16 -21.63 -2.83
C LEU A 31 -8.34 -21.38 -1.33
N ALA A 32 -9.03 -20.30 -0.95
CA ALA A 32 -9.26 -19.83 0.42
C ALA A 32 -8.06 -19.99 1.41
N PRO A 33 -6.80 -19.68 1.06
CA PRO A 33 -5.67 -19.91 1.95
C PRO A 33 -5.48 -18.77 2.97
N ILE A 34 -6.14 -17.63 2.78
CA ILE A 34 -6.05 -16.43 3.62
C ILE A 34 -7.41 -15.73 3.63
N LEU A 35 -7.88 -15.31 4.82
CA LEU A 35 -9.11 -14.55 5.00
C LEU A 35 -8.75 -13.11 5.42
N PRO A 36 -8.87 -12.11 4.53
CA PRO A 36 -8.61 -10.73 4.90
C PRO A 36 -9.73 -10.21 5.80
N LEU A 37 -9.36 -9.79 7.02
CA LEU A 37 -10.31 -9.37 8.05
C LEU A 37 -10.55 -7.85 8.05
N TYR A 38 -9.54 -7.06 7.68
CA TYR A 38 -9.61 -5.60 7.68
C TYR A 38 -8.44 -4.96 6.94
N TYR A 39 -8.65 -3.72 6.47
CA TYR A 39 -7.59 -2.82 6.03
C TYR A 39 -7.22 -1.91 7.21
N PHE A 40 -5.92 -1.81 7.52
CA PHE A 40 -5.44 -1.02 8.64
C PHE A 40 -5.56 0.49 8.34
N THR A 41 -6.03 1.27 9.31
CA THR A 41 -5.85 2.72 9.34
C THR A 41 -4.78 3.08 10.38
N SER A 42 -3.84 3.92 9.99
CA SER A 42 -2.78 4.42 10.86
C SER A 42 -3.25 5.67 11.59
N ALA A 43 -3.10 5.75 12.91
CA ALA A 43 -3.39 6.94 13.69
C ALA A 43 -2.11 7.50 14.31
N TYR A 44 -1.79 8.77 14.00
CA TYR A 44 -0.57 9.43 14.47
C TYR A 44 -0.85 10.61 15.39
N VAL A 45 -0.08 10.72 16.47
CA VAL A 45 -0.04 11.91 17.32
C VAL A 45 1.24 12.67 17.05
N LEU A 46 1.12 13.89 16.51
CA LEU A 46 2.23 14.78 16.19
C LEU A 46 2.20 15.99 17.12
N ARG A 47 3.37 16.49 17.55
CA ARG A 47 3.47 17.77 18.29
C ARG A 47 3.45 18.91 17.26
N PRO A 48 2.33 19.62 17.07
CA PRO A 48 2.24 20.63 16.02
C PRO A 48 3.23 21.76 16.29
N GLY A 49 3.87 22.27 15.23
CA GLY A 49 4.80 23.39 15.32
C GLY A 49 6.19 23.08 15.90
N LYS A 50 6.47 21.85 16.35
CA LYS A 50 7.82 21.43 16.79
C LYS A 50 8.57 20.61 15.75
N PHE A 51 7.87 19.84 14.92
CA PHE A 51 8.48 18.95 13.92
C PHE A 51 7.71 19.05 12.60
N GLU A 52 8.45 19.04 11.49
CA GLU A 52 7.91 18.96 10.13
C GLU A 52 8.52 17.78 9.36
N GLY A 53 7.94 17.46 8.21
CA GLY A 53 8.38 16.35 7.36
C GLY A 53 7.69 15.02 7.63
N ILE A 54 6.66 15.01 8.50
CA ILE A 54 5.77 13.86 8.73
C ILE A 54 4.46 14.15 8.03
N TYR A 55 4.07 13.29 7.10
CA TYR A 55 2.84 13.38 6.32
C TYR A 55 2.29 11.98 6.03
N GLU A 56 0.97 11.83 6.09
CA GLU A 56 0.31 10.58 5.74
C GLU A 56 0.61 10.18 4.30
N ASN A 57 0.81 8.88 4.08
CA ASN A 57 1.02 8.32 2.75
C ASN A 57 0.51 6.89 2.71
N GLY A 58 0.10 6.42 1.53
CA GLY A 58 -0.50 5.09 1.36
C GLY A 58 0.42 3.90 1.67
N ARG A 59 1.72 4.15 1.91
CA ARG A 59 2.68 3.13 2.35
C ARG A 59 2.96 3.19 3.86
N ASP A 60 2.42 4.20 4.53
CA ASP A 60 2.64 4.48 5.94
C ASP A 60 4.14 4.61 6.32
N VAL A 61 4.95 5.13 5.39
CA VAL A 61 6.40 5.30 5.57
C VAL A 61 6.74 6.77 5.76
N HIS A 62 7.30 7.14 6.92
CA HIS A 62 7.81 8.49 7.18
C HIS A 62 9.35 8.46 7.24
N PRO A 63 10.06 8.85 6.17
CA PRO A 63 11.52 8.75 6.13
C PRO A 63 12.17 9.64 7.20
N PRO A 64 13.02 9.11 8.11
CA PRO A 64 13.64 9.92 9.17
C PRO A 64 14.44 11.12 8.66
N LYS A 65 15.01 11.01 7.44
CA LYS A 65 15.75 12.09 6.78
C LYS A 65 14.89 13.30 6.40
N ALA A 66 13.58 13.09 6.23
CA ALA A 66 12.64 14.16 5.92
C ALA A 66 12.17 14.90 7.19
N ILE A 67 12.30 14.26 8.35
CA ILE A 67 11.81 14.77 9.64
C ILE A 67 12.84 15.73 10.24
N ARG A 68 12.41 16.95 10.57
CA ARG A 68 13.27 17.94 11.22
C ARG A 68 12.52 18.77 12.25
N ARG A 69 13.26 19.28 13.23
CA ARG A 69 12.72 20.21 14.23
C ARG A 69 12.54 21.58 13.59
N VAL A 70 11.42 22.22 13.87
CA VAL A 70 11.13 23.60 13.46
C VAL A 70 10.97 24.42 14.73
N GLY A 71 11.60 25.59 14.75
CA GLY A 71 11.67 26.45 15.95
C GLY A 71 12.96 26.25 16.77
N SER A 72 13.57 27.39 17.07
CA SER A 72 14.70 27.57 17.99
C SER A 72 14.32 27.28 19.43
#